data_AF-A0A6B1GGN3-F1
#
_entry.id   AF-A0A6B1GGN3-F1
#
_cell.length_a   1.000
_cell.length_b   1.000
_cell.length_c   1.000
_cell.angle_alpha   90.00
_cell.angle_beta   90.00
_cell.angle_gamma   90.00
#
_symmetry.space_group_name_H-M   'P 1'
#
loop_
_entity.id
_entity.type
_entity.pdbx_description
1 polymer ?
#
loop_
_entity_poly.entity_id
_entity_poly.type
_entity_poly.pdbx_seq_one_letter_code
_entity_poly.pdbx_strand_id
1 'polypeptide(L)'
;MTDPLPLPLGDNAAYALPLAGGGVLLVDAGPEIPGTENSEGDTNLEGGTRGEIGALLAAGGFAPGDVRAVLLTHWHLDHCGLAWRWAAEGARILAGADDIDPIAAGQPWNDARVEARLHTLIEHGCPPELAARFSQPTRRRPPAYRWRACPREAIEAVADGAEFALEGGA
;
A
#
# COMPACT_ATOMS: atom_id res chain seq x y z
N MET A 1 1.23 -22.83 -9.87
CA MET A 1 1.53 -22.76 -8.41
C MET A 1 0.25 -22.17 -7.81
N THR A 2 -0.48 -22.90 -6.96
CA THR A 2 -1.85 -22.50 -6.56
C THR A 2 -1.91 -21.75 -5.24
N ASP A 3 -0.83 -21.80 -4.45
CA ASP A 3 -0.81 -21.18 -3.14
C ASP A 3 -0.45 -19.69 -3.25
N PRO A 4 -1.05 -18.82 -2.40
CA PRO A 4 -0.63 -17.43 -2.29
C PRO A 4 0.87 -17.33 -2.04
N LEU A 5 1.56 -16.48 -2.80
CA LEU A 5 2.96 -16.16 -2.61
C LEU A 5 3.09 -15.03 -1.57
N PRO A 6 3.58 -15.29 -0.35
CA PRO A 6 3.81 -14.24 0.63
C PRO A 6 5.00 -13.37 0.21
N LEU A 7 4.84 -12.06 0.33
CA LEU A 7 5.85 -11.05 0.07
C LEU A 7 6.15 -10.33 1.40
N PRO A 8 7.12 -10.79 2.19
CA PRO A 8 7.45 -10.17 3.48
C PRO A 8 8.09 -8.79 3.28
N LEU A 9 7.58 -7.77 3.97
CA LEU A 9 8.00 -6.35 3.87
C LEU A 9 8.27 -5.79 5.28
N GLY A 10 9.18 -6.44 6.01
CA GLY A 10 9.48 -6.13 7.41
C GLY A 10 8.38 -6.63 8.35
N ASP A 11 7.74 -5.72 9.09
CA ASP A 11 6.63 -6.03 10.00
C ASP A 11 5.27 -6.14 9.27
N ASN A 12 5.24 -5.93 7.94
CA ASN A 12 4.07 -6.11 7.10
C ASN A 12 4.30 -7.19 6.03
N ALA A 13 3.23 -7.64 5.37
CA ALA A 13 3.32 -8.55 4.23
C ALA A 13 2.28 -8.20 3.17
N ALA A 14 2.66 -8.33 1.91
CA ALA A 14 1.73 -8.42 0.80
C ALA A 14 1.63 -9.87 0.32
N TYR A 15 0.62 -10.20 -0.48
CA TYR A 15 0.46 -11.54 -1.05
C TYR A 15 0.19 -11.46 -2.53
N ALA A 16 0.89 -12.25 -3.34
CA ALA A 16 0.57 -12.41 -4.76
C ALA A 16 -0.23 -13.69 -4.98
N LEU A 17 -1.42 -13.57 -5.57
CA LEU A 17 -2.30 -14.68 -5.89
C LEU A 17 -2.39 -14.79 -7.43
N PRO A 18 -1.93 -15.89 -8.03
CA PRO A 18 -2.03 -16.10 -9.47
C PRO A 18 -3.50 -16.13 -9.91
N LEU A 19 -3.81 -15.43 -11.00
CA LEU A 19 -5.17 -15.35 -11.56
C LEU A 19 -5.38 -16.43 -12.63
N ALA A 20 -6.59 -16.99 -12.71
CA ALA A 20 -6.95 -17.97 -13.73
C ALA A 20 -6.80 -17.43 -15.17
N GLY A 21 -7.00 -16.12 -15.35
CA GLY A 21 -6.81 -15.41 -16.62
C GLY A 21 -5.36 -15.01 -16.92
N GLY A 22 -4.41 -15.40 -16.07
CA GLY A 22 -3.00 -15.00 -16.15
C GLY A 22 -2.70 -13.68 -15.42
N GLY A 23 -1.44 -13.55 -15.00
CA GLY A 23 -0.99 -12.48 -14.11
C GLY A 23 -1.36 -12.75 -12.64
N VAL A 24 -1.24 -11.71 -11.81
CA VAL A 24 -1.46 -11.82 -10.36
C VAL A 24 -2.38 -10.73 -9.82
N LEU A 25 -3.16 -11.11 -8.81
CA LEU A 25 -3.78 -10.20 -7.86
C LEU A 25 -2.81 -10.01 -6.70
N LEU A 26 -2.48 -8.77 -6.38
CA LEU A 26 -1.73 -8.43 -5.19
C LEU A 26 -2.71 -8.09 -4.06
N VAL A 27 -2.57 -8.67 -2.88
CA VAL A 27 -3.23 -8.21 -1.65
C VAL A 27 -2.24 -7.31 -0.92
N ASP A 28 -2.66 -6.05 -0.75
CA ASP A 28 -1.89 -4.90 -0.30
C ASP A 28 -0.75 -4.47 -1.24
N ALA A 29 -0.56 -3.15 -1.39
CA ALA A 29 0.47 -2.57 -2.23
C ALA A 29 1.85 -2.49 -1.54
N GLY A 30 1.87 -2.58 -0.21
CA GLY A 30 3.02 -2.29 0.63
C GLY A 30 3.27 -0.78 0.82
N PRO A 31 4.18 -0.41 1.73
CA PRO A 31 4.54 0.99 1.97
C PRO A 31 5.34 1.59 0.81
N GLU A 32 5.19 2.89 0.56
CA GLU A 32 6.17 3.61 -0.27
C GLU A 32 7.33 4.05 0.63
N ILE A 33 8.33 3.19 0.69
CA ILE A 33 9.66 3.51 1.20
C ILE A 33 10.57 3.71 -0.03
N PRO A 34 11.08 4.93 -0.28
CA PRO A 34 12.04 5.14 -1.34
C PRO A 34 13.34 4.39 -1.05
N GLY A 35 13.96 3.83 -2.08
CA GLY A 35 15.34 3.35 -1.99
C GLY A 35 16.33 4.48 -1.77
N THR A 36 17.60 4.15 -1.56
CA THR A 36 18.67 5.15 -1.58
C THR A 36 18.78 5.76 -2.98
N GLU A 37 18.60 7.08 -3.08
CA GLU A 37 18.91 7.84 -4.29
C GLU A 37 20.39 7.60 -4.65
N ASN A 38 20.67 7.05 -5.83
CA ASN A 38 22.00 7.09 -6.41
C ASN A 38 22.32 8.54 -6.81
N SER A 39 23.59 8.94 -6.65
CA SER A 39 24.11 10.31 -6.73
C SER A 39 23.88 11.06 -8.05
N GLU A 40 23.22 10.43 -9.02
CA GLU A 40 23.03 10.94 -10.39
C GLU A 40 21.60 11.43 -10.66
N GLY A 41 20.71 11.45 -9.66
CA GLY A 41 19.33 11.93 -9.83
C GLY A 41 18.48 11.03 -10.72
N ASP A 42 18.93 9.78 -10.94
CA ASP A 42 18.18 8.77 -11.66
C ASP A 42 17.03 8.27 -10.78
N THR A 43 15.79 8.51 -11.20
CA THR A 43 14.59 7.99 -10.55
C THR A 43 14.34 6.52 -10.90
N ASN A 44 15.38 5.74 -11.18
CA ASN A 44 15.27 4.29 -11.25
C ASN A 44 14.95 3.76 -9.85
N LEU A 45 13.66 3.79 -9.56
CA LEU A 45 12.97 3.37 -8.35
C LEU A 45 12.97 1.82 -8.21
N GLU A 46 14.05 1.16 -8.64
CA GLU A 46 14.31 -0.27 -8.39
C GLU A 46 14.80 -0.51 -6.96
N GLY A 47 15.10 0.54 -6.20
CA GLY A 47 15.36 0.48 -4.76
C GLY A 47 14.11 0.70 -3.90
N GLY A 48 14.18 0.29 -2.63
CA GLY A 48 13.08 0.44 -1.66
C GLY A 48 12.01 -0.65 -1.79
N THR A 49 10.85 -0.45 -1.18
CA THR A 49 9.82 -1.50 -1.07
C THR A 49 9.32 -1.97 -2.43
N ARG A 50 9.19 -1.08 -3.43
CA ARG A 50 8.73 -1.49 -4.76
C ARG A 50 9.73 -2.42 -5.46
N GLY A 51 11.02 -2.19 -5.27
CA GLY A 51 12.08 -3.07 -5.74
C GLY A 51 12.07 -4.43 -5.05
N GLU A 52 11.92 -4.40 -3.72
CA GLU A 52 11.79 -5.61 -2.89
C GLU A 52 10.59 -6.48 -3.31
N ILE A 53 9.40 -5.89 -3.48
CA ILE A 53 8.23 -6.58 -4.02
C ILE A 53 8.53 -7.16 -5.41
N GLY A 54 9.20 -6.40 -6.29
CA GLY A 54 9.57 -6.89 -7.61
C GLY A 54 10.50 -8.09 -7.58
N ALA A 55 11.49 -8.10 -6.68
CA ALA A 55 12.40 -9.22 -6.50
C ALA A 55 11.69 -10.46 -5.92
N LEU A 56 10.76 -10.26 -4.98
CA LEU A 56 9.95 -11.34 -4.40
C LEU A 56 8.97 -11.94 -5.42
N LEU A 57 8.33 -11.10 -6.25
CA LEU A 57 7.51 -11.54 -7.38
C LEU A 57 8.35 -12.36 -8.37
N ALA A 58 9.54 -11.87 -8.73
CA ALA A 58 10.44 -12.55 -9.65
C ALA A 58 10.89 -13.91 -9.14
N ALA A 59 11.15 -14.04 -7.82
CA ALA A 59 11.45 -15.32 -7.18
C ALA A 59 10.26 -16.30 -7.27
N GLY A 60 9.03 -15.79 -7.31
CA GLY A 60 7.81 -16.55 -7.57
C GLY A 60 7.47 -16.77 -9.05
N GLY A 61 8.31 -16.29 -9.98
CA GLY A 61 8.11 -16.46 -11.42
C GLY A 61 7.23 -15.39 -12.08
N PHE A 62 6.95 -14.27 -11.41
CA PHE A 62 6.16 -13.16 -11.94
C PHE A 62 7.00 -11.91 -12.14
N ALA A 63 6.72 -11.17 -13.21
CA ALA A 63 7.22 -9.81 -13.39
C ALA A 63 6.26 -8.82 -12.71
N PRO A 64 6.72 -7.62 -12.31
CA PRO A 64 5.79 -6.63 -11.77
C PRO A 64 4.67 -6.21 -12.74
N GLY A 65 4.92 -6.25 -14.06
CA GLY A 65 3.89 -6.00 -15.07
C GLY A 65 2.82 -7.09 -15.19
N ASP A 66 3.00 -8.21 -14.48
CA ASP A 66 1.98 -9.27 -14.36
C ASP A 66 0.92 -8.92 -13.30
N VAL A 67 1.15 -7.91 -12.46
CA VAL A 67 0.15 -7.42 -11.49
C VAL A 67 -1.01 -6.79 -12.24
N ARG A 68 -2.17 -7.47 -12.23
CA ARG A 68 -3.39 -7.00 -12.91
C ARG A 68 -4.26 -6.14 -12.02
N ALA A 69 -4.27 -6.45 -10.74
CA ALA A 69 -5.04 -5.73 -9.75
C ALA A 69 -4.32 -5.77 -8.39
N VAL A 70 -4.61 -4.77 -7.56
CA VAL A 70 -4.19 -4.68 -6.18
C VAL A 70 -5.43 -4.51 -5.30
N LEU A 71 -5.72 -5.50 -4.45
CA LEU A 71 -6.75 -5.44 -3.43
C LEU A 71 -6.14 -4.90 -2.13
N LEU A 72 -6.54 -3.71 -1.75
CA LEU A 72 -6.13 -3.07 -0.52
C LEU A 72 -7.05 -3.51 0.61
N THR A 73 -6.46 -4.01 1.69
CA THR A 73 -7.21 -4.40 2.89
C THR A 73 -7.81 -3.19 3.60
N HIS A 74 -7.08 -2.07 3.63
CA HIS A 74 -7.51 -0.78 4.16
C HIS A 74 -6.53 0.35 3.76
N TRP A 75 -6.87 1.60 4.10
CA TRP A 75 -6.12 2.78 3.65
C TRP A 75 -4.78 3.07 4.35
N HIS A 76 -4.37 2.32 5.38
CA HIS A 76 -3.14 2.68 6.08
C HIS A 76 -1.90 2.58 5.18
N LEU A 77 -0.92 3.44 5.49
CA LEU A 77 0.23 3.72 4.63
C LEU A 77 1.13 2.51 4.38
N ASP A 78 1.21 1.61 5.35
CA ASP A 78 1.92 0.34 5.26
C ASP A 78 1.27 -0.65 4.29
N HIS A 79 0.00 -0.46 3.93
CA HIS A 79 -0.73 -1.30 2.99
C HIS A 79 -0.94 -0.64 1.63
N CYS A 80 -1.30 0.65 1.60
CA CYS A 80 -1.68 1.33 0.36
C CYS A 80 -0.60 2.26 -0.21
N GLY A 81 0.57 2.38 0.43
CA GLY A 81 1.57 3.41 0.10
C GLY A 81 2.00 3.40 -1.37
N LEU A 82 2.12 2.22 -1.98
CA LEU A 82 2.48 2.06 -3.40
C LEU A 82 1.28 1.98 -4.38
N ALA A 83 0.04 2.16 -3.91
CA ALA A 83 -1.16 2.01 -4.76
C ALA A 83 -1.13 2.90 -6.01
N TRP A 84 -0.72 4.16 -5.85
CA TRP A 84 -0.59 5.12 -6.97
C TRP A 84 0.36 4.62 -8.06
N ARG A 85 1.41 3.89 -7.68
CA ARG A 85 2.45 3.40 -8.59
C ARG A 85 1.99 2.16 -9.32
N TRP A 86 1.34 1.23 -8.63
CA TRP A 86 0.70 0.09 -9.29
C TRP A 86 -0.36 0.55 -10.29
N ALA A 87 -1.14 1.59 -9.96
CA ALA A 87 -2.07 2.23 -10.90
C ALA A 87 -1.34 2.81 -12.12
N ALA A 88 -0.24 3.53 -11.92
CA ALA A 88 0.58 4.07 -13.01
C ALA A 88 1.20 2.97 -13.91
N GLU A 89 1.43 1.79 -13.35
CA GLU A 89 1.91 0.60 -14.06
C GLU A 89 0.77 -0.21 -14.72
N GLY A 90 -0.48 0.23 -14.58
CA GLY A 90 -1.66 -0.31 -15.27
C GLY A 90 -2.49 -1.30 -14.44
N ALA A 91 -2.17 -1.52 -13.17
CA ALA A 91 -2.99 -2.33 -12.29
C ALA A 91 -4.26 -1.58 -11.85
N ARG A 92 -5.39 -2.30 -11.72
CA ARG A 92 -6.59 -1.78 -11.08
C ARG A 92 -6.40 -1.74 -9.56
N ILE A 93 -6.79 -0.65 -8.90
CA ILE A 93 -6.75 -0.57 -7.44
C ILE A 93 -8.14 -0.84 -6.90
N LEU A 94 -8.24 -1.81 -6.00
CA LEU A 94 -9.49 -2.33 -5.47
C LEU A 94 -9.50 -2.07 -3.96
N ALA A 95 -10.56 -1.46 -3.44
CA ALA A 95 -10.65 -1.13 -2.01
C ALA A 95 -12.11 -1.13 -1.50
N GLY A 96 -12.28 -1.19 -0.19
CA GLY A 96 -13.58 -0.92 0.43
C GLY A 96 -14.03 0.52 0.17
N ALA A 97 -15.33 0.75 0.02
CA ALA A 97 -15.85 2.08 -0.36
C ALA A 97 -15.41 3.21 0.59
N ASP A 98 -15.33 2.92 1.89
CA ASP A 98 -14.91 3.88 2.92
C ASP A 98 -13.40 4.19 2.89
N ASP A 99 -12.60 3.33 2.27
CA ASP A 99 -11.14 3.50 2.15
C ASP A 99 -10.74 4.36 0.95
N ILE A 100 -11.64 4.55 -0.02
CA ILE A 100 -11.31 5.17 -1.31
C ILE A 100 -10.84 6.61 -1.17
N ASP A 101 -11.58 7.45 -0.46
CA ASP A 101 -11.24 8.86 -0.27
C ASP A 101 -9.87 9.05 0.41
N PRO A 102 -9.54 8.32 1.51
CA PRO A 102 -8.19 8.35 2.06
C PRO A 102 -7.10 7.99 1.06
N ILE A 103 -7.28 6.90 0.30
CA ILE A 103 -6.29 6.41 -0.67
C ILE A 103 -6.10 7.43 -1.79
N ALA A 104 -7.20 8.04 -2.25
CA ALA A 104 -7.19 9.05 -3.30
C ALA A 104 -6.55 10.37 -2.84
N ALA A 105 -6.69 10.73 -1.56
CA ALA A 105 -6.15 11.96 -1.03
C ALA A 105 -4.68 11.86 -0.61
N GLY A 106 -4.22 10.70 -0.12
CA GLY A 106 -2.84 10.50 0.36
C GLY A 106 -2.53 11.26 1.65
N GLN A 107 -1.29 11.75 1.80
CA GLN A 107 -0.84 12.46 3.00
C GLN A 107 -1.78 13.58 3.50
N PRO A 108 -2.38 14.43 2.65
CA PRO A 108 -3.38 15.42 3.08
C PRO A 108 -4.54 14.86 3.91
N TRP A 109 -4.99 13.63 3.65
CA TRP A 109 -6.04 12.97 4.45
C TRP A 109 -5.57 12.73 5.89
N ASN A 110 -4.33 12.29 6.04
CA ASN A 110 -3.72 12.10 7.35
C ASN A 110 -3.60 13.44 8.08
N ASP A 111 -3.04 14.44 7.42
CA ASP A 111 -2.74 15.73 8.04
C ASP A 111 -4.01 16.42 8.55
N ALA A 112 -5.09 16.40 7.76
CA ALA A 112 -6.38 16.98 8.14
C ALA A 112 -7.03 16.31 9.38
N ARG A 113 -6.62 15.08 9.71
CA ARG A 113 -7.19 14.29 10.82
C ARG A 113 -6.31 14.26 12.06
N VAL A 114 -5.15 14.91 12.05
CA VAL A 114 -4.23 14.91 13.20
C VAL A 114 -4.93 15.52 14.41
N GLU A 115 -5.55 16.69 14.26
CA GLU A 115 -6.22 17.38 15.36
C GLU A 115 -7.35 16.54 15.97
N ALA A 116 -8.25 16.01 15.13
CA ALA A 116 -9.34 15.16 15.59
C ALA A 116 -8.85 13.89 16.31
N ARG A 117 -7.76 13.27 15.85
CA ARG A 117 -7.14 12.12 16.52
C ARG A 117 -6.57 12.48 17.87
N LEU A 118 -5.90 13.63 18.00
CA LEU A 118 -5.37 14.10 19.28
C LEU A 118 -6.50 14.37 20.27
N HIS A 119 -7.56 15.04 19.81
CA HIS A 119 -8.75 15.29 20.63
C HIS A 119 -9.35 13.98 21.13
N THR A 120 -9.57 13.01 20.23
CA THR A 120 -10.10 11.68 20.56
C THR A 120 -9.23 10.97 21.60
N LEU A 121 -7.90 10.98 21.43
CA LEU A 121 -6.98 10.37 22.39
C LEU A 121 -7.13 10.99 23.78
N ILE A 122 -7.15 12.32 23.87
CA ILE A 122 -7.25 13.05 25.14
C ILE A 122 -8.62 12.79 25.80
N GLU A 123 -9.70 12.89 25.01
CA GLU A 123 -11.07 12.64 25.47
C GLU A 123 -11.23 11.24 26.08
N HIS A 124 -10.52 10.24 25.54
CA HIS A 124 -10.53 8.87 26.03
C HIS A 124 -9.39 8.55 27.02
N GLY A 125 -8.79 9.56 27.64
CA GLY A 125 -7.90 9.39 28.80
C GLY A 125 -6.41 9.24 28.47
N CYS A 126 -5.99 9.45 27.22
CA CYS A 126 -4.57 9.59 26.92
C CYS A 126 -4.04 10.90 27.54
N PRO A 127 -2.98 10.84 28.38
CA PRO A 127 -2.37 12.04 28.93
C PRO A 127 -1.98 13.03 27.81
N PRO A 128 -2.30 14.34 27.91
CA PRO A 128 -2.04 15.30 26.83
C PRO A 128 -0.59 15.34 26.37
N GLU A 129 0.37 15.15 27.27
CA GLU A 129 1.80 15.08 26.97
C GLU A 129 2.21 13.84 26.17
N LEU A 130 1.45 12.75 26.28
CA LEU A 130 1.61 11.56 25.45
C LEU A 130 0.89 11.74 24.11
N ALA A 131 -0.33 12.28 24.11
CA ALA A 131 -1.08 12.58 22.89
C ALA A 131 -0.31 13.54 21.97
N ALA A 132 0.29 14.61 22.52
CA ALA A 132 1.10 15.57 21.77
C ALA A 132 2.31 14.95 21.06
N ARG A 133 2.74 13.72 21.41
CA ARG A 133 3.79 13.00 20.65
C ARG A 133 3.30 12.49 19.30
N PHE A 134 2.00 12.28 19.15
CA PHE A 134 1.37 11.88 17.88
C PHE A 134 1.15 13.05 16.92
N SER A 135 1.23 14.29 17.41
CA SER A 135 1.15 15.50 16.58
C SER A 135 2.51 15.92 16.02
N GLN A 136 3.59 15.39 16.59
CA GLN A 136 4.93 15.65 16.11
C GLN A 136 5.16 14.81 14.85
N PRO A 137 5.69 15.40 13.75
CA PRO A 137 6.18 14.60 12.65
C PRO A 137 7.13 13.57 13.24
N THR A 138 6.80 12.29 13.04
CA THR A 138 7.52 11.19 13.68
C THR A 138 9.00 11.30 13.34
N ARG A 139 9.82 11.78 14.29
CA ARG A 139 11.29 11.68 14.23
C ARG A 139 11.77 10.21 14.30
N ARG A 140 10.87 9.24 14.22
CA ARG A 140 11.16 7.82 14.37
C ARG A 140 11.64 7.26 13.05
N ARG A 141 12.98 7.29 12.91
CA ARG A 141 13.90 6.53 12.05
C ARG A 141 13.52 6.39 10.56
N PRO A 142 14.49 6.60 9.64
CA PRO A 142 14.33 6.10 8.28
C PRO A 142 13.89 4.62 8.32
N PRO A 143 13.05 4.21 7.37
CA PRO A 143 12.71 4.95 6.16
C PRO A 143 11.54 5.95 6.32
N ALA A 144 11.66 7.10 5.66
CA ALA A 144 10.58 8.09 5.56
C ALA A 144 9.51 7.54 4.61
N TYR A 145 8.47 6.94 5.18
CA TYR A 145 7.27 6.58 4.44
C TYR A 145 6.75 7.79 3.66
N ARG A 146 6.34 7.57 2.41
CA ARG A 146 5.68 8.57 1.58
C ARG A 146 4.26 8.13 1.32
N TRP A 147 3.30 9.03 1.45
CA TRP A 147 1.91 8.74 1.06
C TRP A 147 1.48 9.63 -0.09
N ARG A 148 1.71 9.15 -1.30
CA ARG A 148 1.20 9.80 -2.51
C ARG A 148 -0.26 9.41 -2.75
N ALA A 149 -1.01 10.38 -3.24
CA ALA A 149 -2.38 10.18 -3.71
C ALA A 149 -2.41 9.18 -4.87
N CYS A 150 -3.30 8.19 -4.79
CA CYS A 150 -3.63 7.36 -5.94
C CYS A 150 -4.71 8.07 -6.79
N PRO A 151 -4.59 8.09 -8.13
CA PRO A 151 -5.65 8.67 -8.97
C PRO A 151 -7.00 8.03 -8.67
N ARG A 152 -8.03 8.84 -8.38
CA ARG A 152 -9.34 8.36 -7.92
C ARG A 152 -10.02 7.45 -8.94
N GLU A 153 -9.80 7.73 -10.22
CA GLU A 153 -10.29 6.98 -11.37
C GLU A 153 -9.67 5.58 -11.50
N ALA A 154 -8.52 5.34 -10.86
CA ALA A 154 -7.88 4.03 -10.82
C ALA A 154 -8.37 3.16 -9.65
N ILE A 155 -9.17 3.73 -8.73
CA ILE A 155 -9.68 3.06 -7.53
C ILE A 155 -11.15 2.66 -7.72
N GLU A 156 -11.40 1.36 -7.61
CA GLU A 156 -12.72 0.76 -7.72
C GLU A 156 -13.17 0.22 -6.36
N ALA A 157 -14.45 0.47 -6.04
CA ALA A 157 -15.05 -0.11 -4.85
C ALA A 157 -15.28 -1.61 -5.05
N VAL A 158 -14.82 -2.40 -4.09
CA VAL A 158 -15.14 -3.82 -4.02
C VAL A 158 -16.36 -4.00 -3.12
N ALA A 159 -17.38 -4.66 -3.66
CA ALA A 159 -18.55 -5.04 -2.88
C ALA A 159 -18.24 -6.26 -2.02
N ASP A 160 -18.94 -6.38 -0.90
CA ASP A 160 -18.92 -7.61 -0.11
C ASP A 160 -19.39 -8.80 -0.95
N GLY A 161 -18.72 -9.94 -0.79
CA GLY A 161 -18.94 -11.13 -1.60
C GLY A 161 -18.37 -11.08 -3.03
N ALA A 162 -17.55 -10.08 -3.38
CA ALA A 162 -16.82 -10.11 -4.65
C ALA A 162 -15.82 -11.27 -4.70
N GLU A 163 -15.83 -12.00 -5.82
CA GLU A 163 -14.96 -13.16 -6.04
C GLU A 163 -13.91 -12.86 -7.13
N PHE A 164 -12.73 -13.46 -6.98
CA PHE A 164 -11.65 -13.38 -7.95
C PHE A 164 -11.27 -14.79 -8.41
N ALA A 165 -11.25 -15.02 -9.71
CA ALA A 165 -10.90 -16.33 -10.26
C ALA A 165 -9.38 -16.56 -10.17
N LEU A 166 -8.94 -17.45 -9.28
CA LEU A 166 -7.53 -17.79 -9.05
C LEU A 166 -7.06 -19.00 -9.88
N GLU A 167 -5.77 -19.06 -10.19
CA GLU A 167 -5.15 -20.20 -10.87
C GLU A 167 -5.25 -21.47 -10.02
N GLY A 168 -5.67 -22.58 -10.64
CA GLY A 168 -5.88 -23.85 -9.95
C GLY A 168 -7.15 -23.92 -9.10
N GLY A 169 -7.93 -22.85 -9.09
CA GLY A 169 -9.21 -22.77 -8.39
C GLY A 169 -9.06 -22.34 -6.94
N ALA A 170 -9.84 -21.32 -6.59
CA ALA A 170 -10.61 -21.29 -5.36
C ALA A 170 -12.07 -21.06 -5.78
#